data_AF-A0AAC9AU49-F1
#
_entry.id   AF-A0AAC9AU49-F1
#
_cell.length_a   1.000
_cell.length_b   1.000
_cell.length_c   1.000
_cell.angle_alpha   90.00
_cell.angle_beta   90.00
_cell.angle_gamma   90.00
#
_symmetry.space_group_name_H-M   'P 1'
#
loop_
_entity.id
_entity.type
_entity.pdbx_description
1 polymer ?
#
loop_
_entity_poly.entity_id
_entity_poly.type
_entity_poly.pdbx_seq_one_letter_code
_entity_poly.pdbx_strand_id
1 'polypeptide(L)'
;MQAEAGQMLDAIIARKERERRAGDGLFFWGVGNAPSRAISALARMRLPVPVIFSKMKSKPKAVDVAPTRTVVWRQYIDENGIERPLPESALVTSRGDSAGGAKNRHYALMCFSDAPLKVQRGIPFDPSAFRNAGGVGAPIGASQVTALLRQVNEPNSSTDYEANVMAWLTGGYWVKLADPSELTRDVIEEIAEFEGNEEEWIALATRVRGSPSQRPVSQSSERLLL
;
A
#
# COMPACT_ATOMS: atom_id res chain seq x y z
N MET A 1 -3.23 0.46 17.46
CA MET A 1 -2.10 1.31 17.02
C MET A 1 -1.50 0.63 15.79
N GLN A 2 -1.20 1.36 14.72
CA GLN A 2 -0.77 0.79 13.42
C GLN A 2 0.67 1.20 13.12
N ALA A 3 1.46 0.29 12.54
CA ALA A 3 2.79 0.57 12.04
C ALA A 3 3.01 0.03 10.63
N GLU A 4 3.46 0.88 9.70
CA GLU A 4 4.05 0.49 8.41
C GLU A 4 5.55 0.74 8.55
N ALA A 5 6.34 -0.33 8.58
CA ALA A 5 7.80 -0.28 8.78
C ALA A 5 8.26 0.58 10.00
N GLY A 6 7.50 0.59 11.09
CA GLY A 6 7.81 1.35 12.30
C GLY A 6 7.10 2.70 12.48
N GLN A 7 6.43 3.23 11.44
CA GLN A 7 5.79 4.55 11.50
C GLN A 7 4.41 4.53 12.14
N MET A 8 4.07 5.50 13.00
CA MET A 8 2.70 5.64 13.54
C MET A 8 1.68 6.03 12.48
N LEU A 9 0.40 5.70 12.69
CA LEU A 9 -0.69 6.01 11.74
C LEU A 9 -0.65 7.46 11.26
N ASP A 10 -0.49 8.44 12.15
CA ASP A 10 -0.45 9.85 11.77
C ASP A 10 0.73 10.17 10.85
N ALA A 11 1.91 9.57 11.09
CA ALA A 11 3.09 9.71 10.24
C ALA A 11 2.89 9.02 8.88
N ILE A 12 2.23 7.87 8.85
CA ILE A 12 1.86 7.19 7.60
C ILE A 12 0.91 8.09 6.81
N ILE A 13 -0.14 8.62 7.44
CA ILE A 13 -1.10 9.51 6.77
C ILE A 13 -0.42 10.77 6.26
N ALA A 14 0.45 11.40 7.04
CA ALA A 14 1.21 12.57 6.58
C ALA A 14 2.05 12.24 5.33
N ARG A 15 2.75 11.09 5.33
CA ARG A 15 3.50 10.62 4.16
C ARG A 15 2.58 10.35 2.96
N LYS A 16 1.46 9.65 3.16
CA LYS A 16 0.51 9.37 2.07
C LYS A 16 -0.18 10.63 1.54
N GLU A 17 -0.37 11.64 2.37
CA GLU A 17 -0.86 12.95 1.91
C GLU A 17 0.17 13.65 1.02
N ARG A 18 1.48 13.51 1.29
CA ARG A 18 2.52 14.01 0.40
C ARG A 18 2.52 13.29 -0.94
N GLU A 19 2.43 11.95 -0.93
CA GLU A 19 2.26 11.15 -2.14
C GLU A 19 1.03 11.61 -2.94
N ARG A 20 -0.12 11.76 -2.26
CA ARG A 20 -1.38 12.20 -2.88
C ARG A 20 -1.25 13.57 -3.53
N ARG A 21 -0.69 14.55 -2.82
CA ARG A 21 -0.51 15.92 -3.33
C ARG A 21 0.41 15.95 -4.54
N ALA A 22 1.54 15.27 -4.47
CA ALA A 22 2.50 15.21 -5.56
C ALA A 22 2.08 14.30 -6.73
N GLY A 23 1.12 13.40 -6.50
CA GLY A 23 0.61 12.44 -7.48
C GLY A 23 -0.77 12.77 -8.02
N ASP A 24 -1.22 14.03 -7.93
CA ASP A 24 -2.55 14.48 -8.39
C ASP A 24 -3.71 13.61 -7.87
N GLY A 25 -3.66 13.26 -6.58
CA GLY A 25 -4.65 12.41 -5.93
C GLY A 25 -4.20 10.96 -5.75
N LEU A 26 -3.16 10.50 -6.44
CA LEU A 26 -2.66 9.13 -6.39
C LEU A 26 -1.71 8.89 -5.21
N PHE A 27 -1.89 7.79 -4.48
CA PHE A 27 -0.95 7.32 -3.47
C PHE A 27 -0.95 5.79 -3.39
N PHE A 28 0.11 5.21 -2.85
CA PHE A 28 0.24 3.75 -2.74
C PHE A 28 0.25 3.32 -1.29
N TRP A 29 -0.52 2.29 -0.95
CA TRP A 29 -0.56 1.75 0.41
C TRP A 29 0.02 0.34 0.48
N GLY A 30 1.15 0.16 1.16
CA GLY A 30 1.80 -1.15 1.30
C GLY A 30 0.94 -2.14 2.10
N VAL A 31 0.75 -3.36 1.59
CA VAL A 31 -0.03 -4.42 2.26
C VAL A 31 0.70 -5.77 2.21
N GLY A 32 0.64 -6.50 3.33
CA GLY A 32 1.39 -7.74 3.53
C GLY A 32 0.84 -8.96 2.79
N ASN A 33 -0.42 -8.94 2.39
CA ASN A 33 -1.12 -10.05 1.79
C ASN A 33 -1.32 -9.88 0.28
N ALA A 34 -1.41 -11.01 -0.41
CA ALA A 34 -1.62 -11.05 -1.85
C ALA A 34 -3.02 -10.55 -2.25
N PRO A 35 -3.18 -9.95 -3.43
CA PRO A 35 -4.48 -9.61 -3.98
C PRO A 35 -5.35 -10.84 -4.12
N SER A 36 -6.65 -10.68 -3.89
CA SER A 36 -7.61 -11.72 -4.27
C SER A 36 -7.59 -11.88 -5.79
N ARG A 37 -7.82 -13.10 -6.29
CA ARG A 37 -7.91 -13.38 -7.75
C ARG A 37 -8.92 -12.49 -8.49
N ALA A 38 -9.93 -11.98 -7.79
CA ALA A 38 -10.95 -11.11 -8.37
C ALA A 38 -10.47 -9.68 -8.62
N ILE A 39 -9.41 -9.20 -7.96
CA ILE A 39 -9.04 -7.78 -8.02
C ILE A 39 -8.59 -7.35 -9.42
N SER A 40 -7.78 -8.15 -10.11
CA SER A 40 -7.35 -7.80 -11.48
C SER A 40 -8.53 -7.76 -12.46
N ALA A 41 -9.57 -8.58 -12.23
CA ALA A 41 -10.79 -8.49 -13.03
C ALA A 41 -11.58 -7.21 -12.73
N LEU A 42 -11.74 -6.86 -11.45
CA LEU A 42 -12.39 -5.61 -11.04
C LEU A 42 -11.66 -4.37 -11.58
N ALA A 43 -10.32 -4.36 -11.54
CA ALA A 43 -9.48 -3.30 -12.08
C ALA A 43 -9.68 -3.13 -13.60
N ARG A 44 -9.66 -4.24 -14.36
CA ARG A 44 -9.93 -4.21 -15.81
C ARG A 44 -11.34 -3.73 -16.15
N MET A 45 -12.32 -4.01 -15.29
CA MET A 45 -13.69 -3.52 -15.43
C MET A 45 -13.87 -2.08 -14.94
N ARG A 46 -12.85 -1.49 -14.30
CA ARG A 46 -12.86 -0.12 -13.74
C ARG A 46 -14.03 0.13 -12.77
N LEU A 47 -14.42 -0.89 -12.01
CA LEU A 47 -15.51 -0.75 -11.04
C LEU A 47 -15.04 0.02 -9.80
N PRO A 48 -15.73 1.09 -9.38
CA PRO A 48 -15.31 1.87 -8.21
C PRO A 48 -15.31 0.97 -6.95
N VAL A 49 -14.14 0.83 -6.33
CA VAL A 49 -13.98 0.09 -5.07
C VAL A 49 -13.47 1.05 -4.00
N PRO A 50 -14.28 1.40 -3.00
CA PRO A 50 -13.80 2.17 -1.87
C PRO A 50 -12.87 1.33 -0.99
N VAL A 51 -11.86 1.98 -0.43
CA VAL A 51 -10.96 1.43 0.59
C VAL A 51 -11.06 2.28 1.85
N ILE A 52 -11.18 1.61 3.00
CA ILE A 52 -11.17 2.27 4.30
C ILE A 52 -9.95 1.80 5.10
N PHE A 53 -9.25 2.77 5.67
CA PHE A 53 -8.18 2.57 6.62
C PHE A 53 -8.72 2.89 8.02
N SER A 54 -8.56 1.94 8.94
CA SER A 54 -9.05 2.07 10.31
C SER A 54 -7.94 1.83 11.32
N LYS A 55 -8.05 2.47 12.49
CA LYS A 55 -7.11 2.25 13.58
C LYS A 55 -7.34 0.86 14.19
N MET A 56 -6.29 0.05 14.23
CA MET A 56 -6.31 -1.21 14.97
C MET A 56 -6.66 -0.99 16.44
N LYS A 57 -7.64 -1.74 16.96
CA LYS A 57 -7.93 -1.84 18.40
C LYS A 57 -6.78 -2.51 19.17
N SER A 58 -6.01 -3.40 18.52
CA SER A 58 -4.84 -4.06 19.12
C SER A 58 -3.52 -3.30 18.90
N LYS A 59 -2.49 -3.64 19.70
CA LYS A 59 -1.13 -3.12 19.56
C LYS A 59 -0.43 -3.76 18.34
N PRO A 60 0.41 -3.02 17.58
CA PRO A 60 1.23 -3.62 16.53
C PRO A 60 2.18 -4.67 17.13
N LYS A 61 2.58 -5.66 16.33
CA LYS A 61 3.61 -6.61 16.75
C LYS A 61 4.97 -5.89 16.80
N ALA A 62 5.85 -6.27 17.73
CA ALA A 62 7.16 -5.63 17.89
C ALA A 62 7.99 -5.61 16.60
N VAL A 63 7.89 -6.67 15.79
CA VAL A 63 8.57 -6.78 14.49
C VAL A 63 8.11 -5.76 13.45
N ASP A 64 6.89 -5.22 13.60
CA ASP A 64 6.36 -4.17 12.73
C ASP A 64 6.74 -2.76 13.22
N VAL A 65 7.24 -2.64 14.46
CA VAL A 65 7.66 -1.37 15.09
C VAL A 65 9.15 -1.09 14.83
N ALA A 66 10.00 -2.11 14.87
CA ALA A 66 11.45 -1.96 14.66
C ALA A 66 11.96 -3.08 13.74
N PRO A 67 11.77 -2.98 12.42
CA PRO A 67 12.27 -3.99 11.50
C PRO A 67 13.80 -3.93 11.41
N THR A 68 14.44 -5.10 11.41
CA THR A 68 15.90 -5.22 11.25
C THR A 68 16.37 -4.66 9.90
N ARG A 69 15.54 -4.83 8.87
CA ARG A 69 15.80 -4.34 7.50
C ARG A 69 14.54 -3.71 6.94
N THR A 70 14.70 -2.60 6.25
CA THR A 70 13.63 -1.94 5.51
C THR A 70 14.02 -1.84 4.06
N VAL A 71 13.08 -2.16 3.17
CA VAL A 71 13.26 -2.05 1.72
C VAL A 71 12.28 -1.03 1.16
N VAL A 72 12.70 -0.34 0.10
CA VAL A 72 11.84 0.41 -0.81
C VAL A 72 11.56 -0.45 -2.04
N TRP A 73 10.34 -0.39 -2.55
CA TRP A 73 9.96 -1.05 -3.80
C TRP A 73 10.07 -0.05 -4.95
N ARG A 74 10.58 -0.50 -6.11
CA ARG A 74 10.83 0.36 -7.27
C ARG A 74 9.87 0.14 -8.42
N GLN A 75 9.30 -1.06 -8.49
CA GLN A 75 8.42 -1.48 -9.57
C GLN A 75 7.16 -2.16 -9.05
N TYR A 76 6.13 -2.23 -9.89
CA TYR A 76 4.94 -3.02 -9.66
C TYR A 76 4.56 -3.82 -10.90
N ILE A 77 3.78 -4.88 -10.72
CA ILE A 77 3.20 -5.67 -11.80
C ILE A 77 1.76 -5.21 -11.99
N ASP A 78 1.45 -4.68 -13.18
CA ASP A 78 0.12 -4.18 -13.53
C ASP A 78 -0.91 -5.31 -13.75
N GLU A 79 -2.16 -4.95 -14.01
CA GLU A 79 -3.27 -5.90 -14.21
C GLU A 79 -3.14 -6.79 -15.46
N ASN A 80 -2.18 -6.47 -16.34
CA ASN A 80 -1.82 -7.23 -17.54
C ASN A 80 -0.56 -8.08 -17.32
N GLY A 81 0.03 -8.04 -16.12
CA GLY A 81 1.23 -8.80 -15.79
C GLY A 81 2.54 -8.13 -16.21
N ILE A 82 2.49 -6.86 -16.63
CA ILE A 82 3.67 -6.11 -17.09
C ILE A 82 4.33 -5.42 -15.89
N GLU A 83 5.65 -5.54 -15.80
CA GLU A 83 6.44 -4.82 -14.80
C GLU A 83 6.55 -3.34 -15.20
N ARG A 84 6.08 -2.45 -14.32
CA ARG A 84 6.01 -1.00 -14.52
C ARG A 84 6.81 -0.30 -13.42
N PRO A 85 7.46 0.84 -13.70
CA PRO A 85 8.00 1.68 -12.64
C PRO A 85 6.86 2.21 -11.76
N LEU A 86 7.13 2.39 -10.46
CA LEU A 86 6.21 3.15 -9.61
C LEU A 86 6.16 4.62 -10.06
N PRO A 87 5.01 5.31 -9.92
CA PRO A 87 4.91 6.75 -10.16
C PRO A 87 5.94 7.54 -9.35
N GLU A 88 6.37 8.69 -9.87
CA GLU A 88 7.46 9.46 -9.29
C GLU A 88 7.19 9.90 -7.84
N SER A 89 5.93 10.20 -7.53
CA SER A 89 5.47 10.57 -6.20
C SER A 89 5.34 9.40 -5.21
N ALA A 90 5.34 8.14 -5.67
CA ALA A 90 4.95 7.00 -4.85
C ALA A 90 6.15 6.34 -4.12
N LEU A 91 6.08 6.26 -2.78
CA LEU A 91 7.14 5.65 -1.98
C LEU A 91 6.56 4.52 -1.12
N VAL A 92 6.81 3.28 -1.53
CA VAL A 92 6.33 2.10 -0.81
C VAL A 92 7.48 1.41 -0.10
N THR A 93 7.40 1.34 1.23
CA THR A 93 8.41 0.69 2.08
C THR A 93 7.83 -0.53 2.76
N SER A 94 8.69 -1.49 3.10
CA SER A 94 8.29 -2.64 3.89
C SER A 94 9.45 -3.27 4.62
N ARG A 95 9.16 -4.16 5.57
CA ARG A 95 10.20 -5.02 6.18
C ARG A 95 10.90 -5.85 5.11
N GLY A 96 12.22 -5.91 5.19
CA GLY A 96 13.08 -6.68 4.29
C GLY A 96 13.04 -8.18 4.54
N ASP A 97 12.58 -8.61 5.72
CA ASP A 97 12.55 -10.02 6.12
C ASP A 97 11.13 -10.54 6.40
N SER A 98 10.96 -11.83 6.16
CA SER A 98 9.76 -12.63 6.45
C SER A 98 10.12 -13.84 7.30
N ALA A 99 9.14 -14.62 7.76
CA ALA A 99 9.40 -15.84 8.55
C ALA A 99 10.29 -16.87 7.82
N GLY A 100 10.37 -16.81 6.49
CA GLY A 100 11.20 -17.69 5.66
C GLY A 100 12.47 -17.03 5.11
N GLY A 101 12.91 -15.89 5.66
CA GLY A 101 14.08 -15.15 5.18
C GLY A 101 13.74 -13.91 4.35
N ALA A 102 14.66 -13.47 3.49
CA ALA A 102 14.54 -12.23 2.71
C ALA A 102 13.23 -12.18 1.92
N LYS A 103 12.47 -11.11 2.13
CA LYS A 103 11.15 -10.91 1.55
C LYS A 103 11.29 -10.49 0.09
N ASN A 104 10.93 -11.40 -0.82
CA ASN A 104 10.95 -11.15 -2.26
C ASN A 104 9.59 -10.75 -2.86
N ARG A 105 8.55 -10.65 -2.03
CA ARG A 105 7.18 -10.34 -2.45
C ARG A 105 6.52 -9.39 -1.46
N HIS A 106 5.95 -8.33 -1.98
CA HIS A 106 5.04 -7.46 -1.25
C HIS A 106 4.00 -6.93 -2.22
N TYR A 107 3.02 -6.22 -1.69
CA TYR A 107 1.88 -5.75 -2.44
C TYR A 107 1.56 -4.33 -2.03
N ALA A 108 0.88 -3.61 -2.91
CA ALA A 108 0.35 -2.30 -2.61
C ALA A 108 -1.08 -2.16 -3.14
N LEU A 109 -1.88 -1.36 -2.45
CA LEU A 109 -3.09 -0.79 -3.01
C LEU A 109 -2.73 0.49 -3.75
N MET A 110 -3.29 0.64 -4.95
CA MET A 110 -3.24 1.88 -5.71
C MET A 110 -4.50 2.67 -5.35
N CYS A 111 -4.31 3.79 -4.67
CA CYS A 111 -5.40 4.56 -4.08
C CYS A 111 -5.49 5.95 -4.68
N PHE A 112 -6.70 6.49 -4.76
CA PHE A 112 -7.00 7.83 -5.21
C PHE A 112 -7.86 8.56 -4.19
N SER A 113 -7.54 9.84 -3.96
CA SER A 113 -8.38 10.76 -3.20
C SER A 113 -8.25 12.17 -3.77
N ASP A 114 -9.38 12.79 -4.10
CA ASP A 114 -9.49 14.20 -4.43
C ASP A 114 -9.49 15.10 -3.18
N ALA A 115 -9.79 14.53 -2.01
CA ALA A 115 -9.74 15.18 -0.72
C ALA A 115 -8.42 14.92 0.03
N PRO A 116 -8.00 15.83 0.94
CA PRO A 116 -6.86 15.59 1.83
C PRO A 116 -7.04 14.35 2.70
N LEU A 117 -6.00 13.53 2.82
CA LEU A 117 -5.96 12.42 3.76
C LEU A 117 -5.77 12.97 5.17
N LYS A 118 -6.83 12.91 5.98
CA LYS A 118 -6.79 13.33 7.38
C LYS A 118 -7.39 12.22 8.23
N VAL A 119 -6.78 11.94 9.37
CA VAL A 119 -7.37 11.05 10.36
C VAL A 119 -8.62 11.71 10.92
N GLN A 120 -9.79 11.19 10.53
CA GLN A 120 -11.07 11.62 11.05
C GLN A 120 -11.41 10.79 12.30
N ARG A 121 -11.93 11.46 13.33
CA ARG A 121 -12.42 10.83 14.57
C ARG A 121 -13.91 11.05 14.69
N GLY A 122 -14.62 10.11 15.32
CA GLY A 122 -16.05 10.20 15.55
C GLY A 122 -16.93 9.96 14.32
N ILE A 123 -16.39 9.45 13.20
CA ILE A 123 -17.19 9.03 12.04
C ILE A 123 -17.53 7.55 12.18
N PRO A 124 -18.79 7.20 12.45
CA PRO A 124 -19.18 5.80 12.62
C PRO A 124 -18.97 5.01 11.33
N PHE A 125 -18.32 3.85 11.43
CA PHE A 125 -18.16 2.88 10.36
C PHE A 125 -18.85 1.57 10.75
N ASP A 126 -19.89 1.14 10.05
CA ASP A 126 -20.59 -0.10 10.35
C ASP A 126 -20.00 -1.26 9.53
N PRO A 127 -19.06 -2.07 10.07
CA PRO A 127 -18.46 -3.17 9.31
C PRO A 127 -19.46 -4.24 8.88
N SER A 128 -20.67 -4.31 9.48
CA SER A 128 -21.70 -5.27 9.12
C SER A 128 -22.40 -4.92 7.81
N ALA A 129 -22.42 -3.64 7.44
CA ALA A 129 -23.00 -3.13 6.20
C ALA A 129 -22.09 -3.34 4.97
N PHE A 130 -20.86 -3.78 5.18
CA PHE A 130 -19.86 -3.97 4.13
C PHE A 130 -19.30 -5.39 4.13
N ARG A 131 -18.75 -5.79 2.97
CA ARG A 131 -17.99 -7.02 2.79
C ARG A 131 -16.67 -6.73 2.09
N ASN A 132 -15.71 -7.63 2.25
CA ASN A 132 -14.46 -7.56 1.49
C ASN A 132 -14.76 -7.63 -0.02
N ALA A 133 -14.29 -6.65 -0.79
CA ALA A 133 -14.49 -6.62 -2.24
C ALA A 133 -13.72 -7.73 -2.99
N GLY A 134 -12.83 -8.46 -2.30
CA GLY A 134 -12.07 -9.58 -2.84
C GLY A 134 -12.64 -10.96 -2.46
N GLY A 135 -12.56 -11.92 -3.38
CA GLY A 135 -12.96 -13.31 -3.15
C GLY A 135 -14.48 -13.50 -3.05
N VAL A 136 -14.94 -14.25 -2.04
CA VAL A 136 -16.36 -14.61 -1.83
C VAL A 136 -17.19 -13.53 -1.10
N GLY A 137 -16.63 -12.33 -0.89
CA GLY A 137 -17.33 -11.29 -0.12
C GLY A 137 -17.35 -11.56 1.39
N ALA A 138 -16.20 -11.97 1.96
CA ALA A 138 -16.11 -12.31 3.38
C ALA A 138 -16.42 -11.09 4.30
N PRO A 139 -16.98 -11.31 5.51
CA PRO A 139 -17.17 -10.26 6.51
C PRO A 139 -15.86 -9.51 6.83
N ILE A 140 -15.98 -8.26 7.24
CA ILE A 140 -14.84 -7.44 7.66
C ILE A 140 -14.43 -7.88 9.06
N GLY A 141 -13.19 -8.35 9.19
CA GLY A 141 -12.67 -8.78 10.49
C GLY A 141 -12.41 -7.58 11.41
N ALA A 142 -12.70 -7.75 12.71
CA ALA A 142 -12.50 -6.74 13.76
C ALA A 142 -11.05 -6.22 13.90
N SER A 143 -10.08 -6.93 13.33
CA SER A 143 -8.65 -6.57 13.35
C SER A 143 -8.12 -6.06 12.01
N GLN A 144 -8.98 -5.82 11.03
CA GLN A 144 -8.55 -5.34 9.71
C GLN A 144 -8.23 -3.85 9.74
N VAL A 145 -7.01 -3.55 9.30
CA VAL A 145 -6.43 -2.20 9.26
C VAL A 145 -6.77 -1.49 7.95
N THR A 146 -7.02 -2.29 6.93
CA THR A 146 -7.34 -1.87 5.57
C THR A 146 -8.41 -2.83 5.07
N ALA A 147 -9.55 -2.30 4.65
CA ALA A 147 -10.66 -3.09 4.12
C ALA A 147 -11.07 -2.56 2.75
N LEU A 148 -11.11 -3.45 1.75
CA LEU A 148 -11.68 -3.15 0.45
C LEU A 148 -13.18 -3.42 0.54
N LEU A 149 -14.00 -2.42 0.26
CA LEU A 149 -15.40 -2.49 0.65
C LEU A 149 -16.31 -2.66 -0.56
N ARG A 150 -17.21 -3.63 -0.45
CA ARG A 150 -18.48 -3.64 -1.18
C ARG A 150 -19.59 -3.40 -0.17
N GLN A 151 -20.35 -2.34 -0.36
CA GLN A 151 -21.55 -2.11 0.44
C GLN A 151 -22.60 -3.16 0.07
N VAL A 152 -23.16 -3.81 1.08
CA VAL A 152 -24.21 -4.83 0.91
C VAL A 152 -25.50 -4.46 1.62
N ASN A 153 -25.46 -3.55 2.59
CA ASN A 153 -26.62 -3.00 3.30
C ASN A 153 -26.43 -1.49 3.54
N GLU A 154 -27.47 -0.81 4.00
CA GLU A 154 -27.35 0.56 4.51
C GLU A 154 -26.59 0.57 5.86
N PRO A 155 -25.63 1.47 6.07
CA PRO A 155 -24.84 1.51 7.30
C PRO A 155 -25.65 2.05 8.48
N ASN A 156 -25.54 1.40 9.63
CA ASN A 156 -26.07 1.96 10.87
C ASN A 156 -25.16 3.06 11.42
N SER A 157 -25.75 4.13 11.96
CA SER A 157 -25.01 5.23 12.59
C SER A 157 -24.49 4.91 13.99
N SER A 158 -24.99 3.84 14.64
CA SER A 158 -24.54 3.38 15.96
C SER A 158 -23.53 2.23 15.82
N THR A 159 -22.24 2.54 15.79
CA THR A 159 -21.17 1.54 15.64
C THR A 159 -19.92 1.95 16.41
N ASP A 160 -19.24 0.96 17.00
CA ASP A 160 -18.02 1.13 17.81
C ASP A 160 -16.73 1.19 16.96
N TYR A 161 -16.85 1.41 15.65
CA TYR A 161 -15.72 1.57 14.74
C TYR A 161 -15.73 2.96 14.12
N GLU A 162 -14.54 3.53 13.98
CA GLU A 162 -14.36 4.81 13.31
C GLU A 162 -13.61 4.63 11.98
N ALA A 163 -14.18 5.15 10.90
CA ALA A 163 -13.44 5.29 9.64
C ALA A 163 -12.40 6.40 9.83
N ASN A 164 -11.10 6.06 9.70
CA ASN A 164 -10.04 7.03 9.95
C ASN A 164 -9.63 7.72 8.65
N VAL A 165 -9.57 6.99 7.53
CA VAL A 165 -9.34 7.52 6.18
C VAL A 165 -10.12 6.69 5.16
N MET A 166 -10.75 7.34 4.19
CA MET A 166 -11.44 6.72 3.05
C MET A 166 -10.80 7.19 1.74
N ALA A 167 -10.64 6.28 0.79
CA ALA A 167 -10.16 6.56 -0.55
C ALA A 167 -10.78 5.58 -1.55
N TRP A 168 -10.42 5.69 -2.82
CA TRP A 168 -10.89 4.82 -3.90
C TRP A 168 -9.73 4.03 -4.49
N LEU A 169 -9.95 2.77 -4.88
CA LEU A 169 -8.97 2.06 -5.68
C LEU A 169 -8.94 2.60 -7.11
N THR A 170 -7.73 2.73 -7.66
CA THR A 170 -7.48 3.19 -9.02
C THR A 170 -6.41 2.36 -9.72
N GLY A 171 -6.27 2.48 -11.05
CA GLY A 171 -5.31 1.71 -11.84
C GLY A 171 -5.44 0.20 -11.63
N GLY A 172 -4.35 -0.47 -11.28
CA GLY A 172 -4.30 -1.92 -11.04
C GLY A 172 -4.96 -2.39 -9.74
N TYR A 173 -5.49 -1.46 -8.92
CA TYR A 173 -6.17 -1.65 -7.63
C TYR A 173 -5.28 -2.24 -6.53
N TRP A 174 -4.82 -3.47 -6.71
CA TRP A 174 -3.96 -4.18 -5.77
C TRP A 174 -2.88 -4.90 -6.55
N VAL A 175 -1.70 -4.30 -6.53
CA VAL A 175 -0.58 -4.69 -7.37
C VAL A 175 0.46 -5.45 -6.58
N LYS A 176 1.17 -6.35 -7.25
CA LYS A 176 2.38 -6.97 -6.69
C LYS A 176 3.56 -6.02 -6.89
N LEU A 177 4.30 -5.79 -5.84
CA LEU A 177 5.52 -4.99 -5.87
C LEU A 177 6.71 -5.87 -6.28
N ALA A 178 7.65 -5.25 -6.97
CA ALA A 178 8.86 -5.88 -7.47
C ALA A 178 10.07 -4.96 -7.29
N ASP A 179 11.24 -5.55 -7.50
CA ASP A 179 12.53 -4.87 -7.47
C ASP A 179 12.85 -4.14 -6.13
N PRO A 180 12.90 -4.87 -4.99
CA PRO A 180 13.18 -4.27 -3.69
C PRO A 180 14.64 -3.81 -3.59
N SER A 181 14.85 -2.65 -2.98
CA SER A 181 16.18 -2.13 -2.61
C SER A 181 16.22 -1.83 -1.12
N GLU A 182 17.31 -2.17 -0.45
CA GLU A 182 17.48 -1.93 0.98
C GLU A 182 17.73 -0.44 1.26
N LEU A 183 17.11 0.08 2.32
CA LEU A 183 17.30 1.44 2.79
C LEU A 183 18.27 1.46 3.97
N THR A 184 19.14 2.46 4.00
CA THR A 184 19.93 2.79 5.19
C THR A 184 19.07 3.47 6.23
N ARG A 185 19.56 3.50 7.48
CA ARG A 185 18.88 4.17 8.58
C ARG A 185 18.69 5.67 8.30
N ASP A 186 19.74 6.34 7.82
CA ASP A 186 19.72 7.78 7.52
C ASP A 186 18.64 8.12 6.48
N VAL A 187 18.45 7.27 5.48
CA VAL A 187 17.39 7.46 4.47
C VAL A 187 15.99 7.24 5.06
N ILE A 188 15.83 6.29 5.98
CA ILE A 188 14.54 6.06 6.66
C ILE A 188 14.18 7.27 7.54
N GLU A 189 15.16 7.83 8.25
CA GLU A 189 15.00 9.02 9.07
C GLU A 189 14.67 10.25 8.20
N GLU A 190 15.38 10.44 7.09
CA GLU A 190 15.10 11.50 6.10
C GLU A 190 13.66 11.43 5.57
N ILE A 191 13.16 10.24 5.20
CA ILE A 191 11.78 10.06 4.73
C ILE A 191 10.76 10.39 5.82
N ALA A 192 11.05 10.02 7.07
CA ALA A 192 10.15 10.22 8.19
C ALA A 192 10.03 11.70 8.57
N GLU A 193 11.14 12.44 8.52
CA GLU A 193 11.27 13.84 8.94
C GLU A 193 11.05 14.85 7.81
N PHE A 194 10.86 14.40 6.57
CA PHE A 194 10.66 15.29 5.42
C PHE A 194 9.48 16.26 5.62
N GLU A 195 9.71 17.57 5.44
CA GLU A 195 8.70 18.64 5.53
C GLU A 195 8.71 19.59 4.32
N GLY A 196 9.02 19.08 3.13
CA GLY A 196 9.05 19.86 1.89
C GLY A 196 7.71 19.92 1.13
N ASN A 197 7.75 20.62 0.01
CA ASN A 197 6.66 20.72 -0.97
C ASN A 197 6.58 19.50 -1.90
N GLU A 198 5.65 19.54 -2.87
CA GLU A 198 5.40 18.45 -3.82
C GLU A 198 6.60 18.12 -4.72
N GLU A 199 7.31 19.14 -5.23
CA GLU A 199 8.47 18.96 -6.10
C GLU A 199 9.64 18.36 -5.32
N GLU A 200 9.88 18.86 -4.11
CA GLU A 200 10.89 18.32 -3.19
C GLU A 200 10.56 16.88 -2.79
N TRP A 201 9.28 16.54 -2.63
CA TRP A 201 8.84 15.17 -2.35
C TRP A 201 9.13 14.25 -3.53
N ILE A 202 8.83 14.68 -4.76
CA ILE A 202 9.13 13.91 -5.98
C ILE A 202 10.65 13.68 -6.10
N ALA A 203 11.45 14.71 -5.85
CA ALA A 203 12.90 14.61 -5.87
C ALA A 203 13.43 13.62 -4.82
N LEU A 204 12.94 13.71 -3.57
CA LEU A 204 13.26 12.76 -2.51
C LEU A 204 12.86 11.35 -2.91
N ALA A 205 11.60 11.14 -3.31
CA ALA A 205 11.07 9.82 -3.60
C ALA A 205 11.79 9.14 -4.76
N THR A 206 12.14 9.91 -5.79
CA THR A 206 12.92 9.43 -6.94
C THR A 206 14.34 9.06 -6.54
N ARG A 207 15.01 9.91 -5.73
CA ARG A 207 16.35 9.60 -5.22
C ARG A 207 16.37 8.37 -4.32
N VAL A 208 15.41 8.25 -3.40
CA VAL A 208 15.29 7.12 -2.48
C VAL A 208 15.02 5.81 -3.22
N ARG A 209 14.12 5.82 -4.22
CA ARG A 209 13.89 4.65 -5.06
C ARG A 209 15.13 4.30 -5.89
N GLY A 210 15.85 5.31 -6.38
CA GLY A 210 16.97 5.11 -7.31
C GLY A 210 16.52 4.48 -8.63
N SER A 211 17.48 4.08 -9.45
CA SER A 211 17.20 3.42 -10.72
C SER A 211 16.77 1.96 -10.51
N PRO A 212 15.84 1.43 -11.33
CA PRO A 212 15.51 0.01 -11.32
C PRO A 212 16.76 -0.84 -11.59
N SER A 213 16.87 -1.98 -10.92
CA SER A 213 17.94 -2.92 -11.23
C SER A 213 17.71 -3.50 -12.62
N GLN A 214 18.70 -3.38 -13.52
CA GLN A 214 18.68 -4.17 -14.76
C GLN A 214 18.78 -5.64 -14.36
N ARG A 215 17.66 -6.39 -14.44
CA ARG A 215 17.77 -7.85 -14.35
C ARG A 215 18.68 -8.30 -15.50
N PRO A 216 19.73 -9.09 -15.25
CA PRO A 216 20.41 -9.76 -16.34
C PRO A 216 19.35 -10.59 -17.07
N VAL A 217 19.20 -10.35 -18.37
CA VAL A 217 18.39 -11.20 -19.23
C VAL A 217 18.98 -12.59 -19.05
N SER A 218 18.23 -13.47 -18.37
CA SER A 218 18.54 -14.89 -18.34
C SER A 218 18.58 -15.33 -19.80
N GLN A 219 19.78 -15.51 -20.34
CA GLN A 219 19.97 -16.26 -21.57
C GLN A 219 19.45 -17.66 -21.27
N SER A 220 18.20 -17.90 -21.64
CA SER A 220 17.64 -19.23 -21.75
C SER A 220 18.63 -20.01 -22.58
N SER A 221 19.28 -20.98 -21.93
CA SER A 221 20.18 -21.91 -22.59
C SER A 221 19.38 -22.71 -23.60
N GLU A 222 19.38 -22.26 -24.85
CA GLU A 222 19.30 -23.14 -26.00
C GLU A 222 20.59 -23.98 -26.02
N ARG A 223 20.61 -24.98 -25.15
CA ARG A 223 21.45 -26.17 -25.30
C ARG A 223 20.57 -27.39 -25.17
N LEU A 224 19.91 -27.70 -26.28
CA LEU A 224 19.71 -29.08 -26.69
C LEU A 224 19.65 -29.09 -28.22
N LEU A 225 20.83 -29.20 -28.82
CA LEU A 225 21.04 -29.80 -30.13
C LEU A 225 21.59 -31.21 -29.90
N LEU A 226 21.24 -32.10 -30.82
CA LEU A 226 21.63 -33.50 -31.03
C LEU A 226 20.66 -34.54 -30.47
#